data_AF-A0A6I4V3A5-F1
#
_entry.id   AF-A0A6I4V3A5-F1
#
_cell.length_a   1.000
_cell.length_b   1.000
_cell.length_c   1.000
_cell.angle_alpha   90.00
_cell.angle_beta   90.00
_cell.angle_gamma   90.00
#
_symmetry.space_group_name_H-M   'P 1'
#
loop_
_entity.id
_entity.type
_entity.pdbx_description
1 polymer ?
#
loop_
_entity_poly.entity_id
_entity_poly.type
_entity_poly.pdbx_seq_one_letter_code
_entity_poly.pdbx_strand_id
1 'polypeptide(L)' 'MISVFDMFKVGIGPSSSHTVGPMKAGKQFMDLLSEQGKLQEVTRIGGRCLRLTVADR' A
#
# COMPACT_ATOMS: atom_id res chain seq x y z
N MET A 1 11.24 -6.75 19.53
CA MET A 1 12.06 -5.57 19.85
C MET A 1 11.44 -4.37 19.16
N ILE A 2 10.97 -3.37 19.92
CA ILE A 2 10.51 -2.10 19.36
C ILE A 2 11.74 -1.18 19.33
N SER A 3 12.10 -0.70 18.14
CA SER A 3 13.29 0.12 17.95
C SER A 3 12.96 1.60 18.14
N VAL A 4 13.90 2.38 18.69
CA VAL A 4 13.73 3.84 18.87
C VAL A 4 13.46 4.55 17.52
N PHE A 5 13.93 3.96 16.42
CA PHE A 5 13.68 4.43 15.06
C PHE A 5 12.23 4.22 14.57
N ASP A 6 11.44 3.35 15.20
CA ASP A 6 10.01 3.25 14.93
C ASP A 6 9.21 4.40 15.56
N MET A 7 9.73 5.03 16.62
CA MET A 7 9.11 6.19 17.27
C MET A 7 9.34 7.51 16.50
N PHE A 8 10.44 7.62 15.76
CA PHE A 8 10.83 8.83 15.03
C PHE A 8 10.90 8.60 13.51
N LYS A 9 9.81 8.08 12.92
CA LYS A 9 9.70 8.00 11.46
C LYS A 9 9.47 9.39 10.86
N VAL A 10 10.35 9.81 9.96
CA VAL A 10 10.15 10.97 9.09
C VAL A 10 8.93 10.69 8.21
N GLY A 11 7.79 11.29 8.55
CA GLY A 11 6.52 11.10 7.85
C GLY A 11 5.95 12.42 7.37
N ILE A 12 5.30 12.40 6.21
CA ILE A 12 4.46 13.49 5.74
C ILE A 12 3.15 13.41 6.54
N GLY A 13 2.83 14.46 7.30
CA GLY A 13 1.51 14.69 7.90
C GLY A 13 1.38 14.48 9.43
N PRO A 14 0.36 15.10 10.05
CA PRO A 14 0.23 15.21 11.51
C PRO A 14 -0.16 13.90 12.24
N SER A 15 -0.55 12.85 11.51
CA SER A 15 -1.00 11.57 12.07
C SER A 15 -0.43 10.37 11.29
N SER A 16 0.42 9.58 11.95
CA SER A 16 1.05 8.39 11.38
C SER A 16 0.05 7.29 10.97
N SER A 17 -1.11 7.19 11.63
CA SER A 17 -2.15 6.20 11.35
C SER A 17 -3.00 6.52 10.12
N HIS A 18 -3.16 7.80 9.79
CA HIS A 18 -3.99 8.25 8.66
C HIS A 18 -3.17 8.63 7.42
N THR A 19 -1.85 8.80 7.55
CA THR A 19 -0.99 9.19 6.43
C THR A 19 0.05 8.13 6.09
N VAL A 20 0.85 7.68 7.05
CA VAL A 20 1.95 6.72 6.79
C VAL A 20 1.43 5.28 6.70
N GLY A 21 0.42 4.92 7.50
CA GLY A 21 -0.23 3.59 7.47
C GLY A 21 -0.81 3.25 6.09
N PRO A 22 -1.72 4.08 5.53
CA PRO A 22 -2.28 3.85 4.21
C PRO A 22 -1.24 3.85 3.08
N MET A 23 -0.23 4.72 3.17
CA MET A 23 0.86 4.79 2.17
C MET A 23 1.70 3.51 2.16
N LYS A 24 2.04 2.98 3.34
CA LYS A 24 2.77 1.71 3.45
C LYS A 24 1.95 0.52 2.95
N ALA A 25 0.66 0.48 3.29
CA ALA A 25 -0.26 -0.56 2.79
C ALA A 25 -0.39 -0.50 1.25
N GLY A 26 -0.49 0.70 0.68
CA GLY A 26 -0.51 0.91 -0.78
C GLY A 26 0.77 0.42 -1.45
N LYS A 27 1.94 0.75 -0.88
CA LYS A 27 3.24 0.26 -1.38
C LYS A 27 3.32 -1.26 -1.37
N GLN A 28 3.04 -1.89 -0.23
CA GLN A 28 3.11 -3.35 -0.09
C GLN A 28 2.21 -4.08 -1.08
N PHE A 29 1.03 -3.52 -1.35
CA PHE A 29 0.11 -4.08 -2.33
C PHE A 29 0.61 -3.96 -3.77
N MET A 30 1.24 -2.83 -4.14
CA MET A 30 1.87 -2.68 -5.46
C MET A 30 3.05 -3.65 -5.62
N ASP A 31 3.86 -3.82 -4.57
CA ASP A 31 5.00 -4.75 -4.59
C ASP A 31 4.51 -6.20 -4.83
N LEU A 32 3.47 -6.65 -4.11
CA LEU A 32 2.85 -7.97 -4.31
C LEU A 32 2.29 -8.16 -5.73
N LEU A 33 1.69 -7.13 -6.31
CA LEU A 33 1.16 -7.19 -7.67
C LEU A 33 2.27 -7.30 -8.72
N SER A 34 3.38 -6.61 -8.48
CA SER A 34 4.56 -6.65 -9.33
C SER A 34 5.22 -8.03 -9.25
N GLU A 35 5.34 -8.61 -8.06
CA GLU A 35 5.86 -9.97 -7.85
C GLU A 35 5.00 -11.03 -8.57
N GLN A 36 3.69 -10.83 -8.60
CA GLN A 36 2.75 -11.73 -9.29
C GLN A 36 2.69 -11.51 -10.82
N GLY A 37 3.40 -10.51 -11.36
CA GLY A 37 3.34 -10.15 -12.79
C GLY A 37 1.98 -9.59 -13.24
N LYS A 38 1.02 -9.44 -12.32
CA LYS A 38 -0.36 -9.04 -12.61
C LYS A 38 -0.55 -7.54 -12.77
N LEU A 39 0.51 -6.75 -12.57
CA LEU A 39 0.45 -5.29 -12.63
C LEU A 39 -0.11 -4.79 -13.98
N GLN A 40 0.16 -5.50 -15.07
CA GLN A 40 -0.36 -5.14 -16.40
C GLN A 40 -1.82 -5.55 -16.64
N GLU A 41 -2.37 -6.44 -15.81
CA GLU A 41 -3.76 -6.92 -15.90
C GLU A 41 -4.71 -6.08 -15.02
N VAL A 42 -4.16 -5.25 -14.13
CA VAL A 42 -4.96 -4.39 -13.24
C VAL A 42 -5.62 -3.27 -14.05
N THR A 43 -6.94 -3.35 -14.18
CA THR A 43 -7.74 -2.34 -14.90
C THR A 43 -8.27 -1.23 -13.98
N ARG A 44 -8.48 -1.54 -12.69
CA ARG A 44 -9.03 -0.59 -11.72
C ARG A 44 -8.57 -0.87 -10.29
N ILE A 45 -8.19 0.19 -9.57
CA ILE A 45 -7.88 0.15 -8.14
C ILE A 45 -8.97 0.92 -7.38
N GLY A 46 -9.53 0.32 -6.32
CA GLY A 46 -10.63 0.89 -5.54
C GLY A 46 -10.32 1.03 -4.05
N GLY A 47 -10.62 2.21 -3.50
CA GLY A 47 -10.44 2.54 -2.08
C GLY A 47 -11.56 2.00 -1.19
N ARG A 48 -11.45 0.74 -0.78
CA ARG A 48 -12.00 0.19 0.47
C ARG A 48 -10.99 -0.87 0.96
N CYS A 49 -9.77 -0.41 1.26
CA CYS A 49 -8.64 -1.23 1.70
C CYS A 49 -8.14 -2.33 0.72
N LEU A 50 -8.04 -2.03 -0.58
CA LEU A 50 -7.32 -2.82 -1.61
C LEU A 50 -8.08 -4.03 -2.21
N ARG A 51 -9.09 -3.75 -3.03
CA ARG A 51 -9.73 -4.75 -3.90
C ARG A 51 -9.26 -4.56 -5.35
N LEU A 52 -8.82 -5.64 -5.99
CA LEU A 52 -8.51 -5.68 -7.42
C LEU A 52 -9.67 -6.27 -8.20
N THR A 53 -9.92 -5.72 -9.37
CA THR A 53 -10.77 -6.32 -10.39
C THR A 53 -9.89 -6.50 -11.62
N VAL A 54 -9.56 -7.75 -11.93
CA VAL A 54 -9.01 -8.11 -13.24
C VAL A 54 -10.21 -8.33 -14.14
N ALA A 55 -10.31 -7.55 -15.21
CA ALA A 55 -11.32 -7.79 -16.23
C ALA A 55 -10.88 -9.03 -17.01
N ASP A 56 -11.56 -10.15 -16.76
CA ASP A 56 -11.44 -11.34 -17.60
C ASP A 56 -11.93 -10.95 -19.00
N ARG A 57 -11.07 -11.12 -20.00
CA ARG A 57 -11.39 -10.82 -21.40
C ARG A 57 -12.17 -11.97 -22.02
#